data_AF-A0A818NII9-F1
#
_entry.id   AF-A0A818NII9-F1
#
_cell.length_a   1.000
_cell.length_b   1.000
_cell.length_c   1.000
_cell.angle_alpha   90.00
_cell.angle_beta   90.00
_cell.angle_gamma   90.00
#
_symmetry.space_group_name_H-M   'P 1'
#
loop_
_entity.id
_entity.type
_entity.pdbx_description
1 polymer ?
#
loop_
_entity_poly.entity_id
_entity_poly.type
_entity_poly.pdbx_seq_one_letter_code
_entity_poly.pdbx_strand_id
1 'polypeptide(L)'
;MSSIILITVIIAASISNLFADTVVYTSGNYKMTIINNDPGFNQNTRQRCIDTYFANMPQMCSRFNNNGCTRDVVFTIDPNYNGVAYASGGNIVISAAWLRNNPQDTDVVTHEAMHVVQRYPRGDPGWLIEGIADYARFRFGRNNPAANWWLPDFDRNHHYTNAYRVTARFLVWCENRWPNIVNQLDSVMRSNTYSANSWNQFSGGKSVDQLWGDYANNPNI
;
A
#
# COMPACT_ATOMS: atom_id res chain seq x y z
N MET A 1 19.19 13.59 -20.91
CA MET A 1 18.49 12.61 -21.76
C MET A 1 17.19 12.26 -21.06
N SER A 2 16.10 12.89 -21.47
CA SER A 2 14.78 12.69 -20.85
C SER A 2 14.09 11.54 -21.59
N SER A 3 13.97 10.38 -20.93
CA SER A 3 13.29 9.21 -21.50
C SER A 3 11.78 9.43 -21.44
N ILE A 4 11.15 9.53 -22.61
CA ILE A 4 9.69 9.52 -22.78
C ILE A 4 9.21 8.09 -22.61
N ILE A 5 8.43 7.82 -21.56
CA ILE A 5 7.77 6.53 -21.34
C ILE A 5 6.51 6.49 -22.22
N LEU A 6 6.49 5.62 -23.22
CA LEU A 6 5.35 5.42 -24.11
C LEU A 6 4.35 4.46 -23.42
N ILE A 7 3.18 4.96 -23.06
CA ILE A 7 2.06 4.13 -22.58
C ILE A 7 1.22 3.76 -23.81
N THR A 8 1.26 2.49 -24.22
CA THR A 8 0.41 2.00 -25.31
C THR A 8 -0.98 1.66 -24.77
N VAL A 9 -2.00 2.40 -25.19
CA VAL A 9 -3.40 2.12 -24.89
C VAL A 9 -4.03 1.42 -26.10
N ILE A 10 -4.45 0.17 -25.94
CA ILE A 10 -5.28 -0.53 -26.94
C ILE A 10 -6.74 -0.31 -26.56
N ILE A 11 -7.48 0.46 -27.36
CA ILE A 11 -8.93 0.70 -27.16
C ILE A 11 -9.69 -0.17 -28.17
N ALA A 12 -10.39 -1.19 -27.69
CA ALA A 12 -11.45 -1.84 -28.45
C ALA A 12 -12.79 -1.23 -27.99
N ALA A 13 -13.46 -0.49 -28.87
CA ALA A 13 -14.77 0.09 -28.58
C ALA A 13 -15.88 -0.89 -28.94
N SER A 14 -16.70 -1.29 -27.97
CA SER A 14 -17.98 -1.96 -28.19
C SER A 14 -19.11 -1.22 -27.47
N ILE A 15 -20.20 -0.98 -28.18
CA ILE A 15 -21.41 -0.31 -27.69
C ILE A 15 -22.33 -1.35 -27.05
N SER A 16 -22.48 -1.33 -25.73
CA SER A 16 -23.77 -1.44 -24.99
C SER A 16 -23.51 -1.60 -23.49
N ASN A 17 -24.09 -0.68 -22.70
CA ASN A 17 -24.09 -0.65 -21.25
C ASN A 17 -24.86 -1.84 -20.67
N LEU A 18 -24.19 -2.69 -19.87
CA LEU A 18 -24.74 -3.49 -18.76
C LEU A 18 -23.70 -4.41 -18.09
N PHE A 19 -22.45 -4.41 -18.53
CA PHE A 19 -21.39 -5.26 -17.98
C PHE A 19 -20.21 -4.44 -17.47
N ALA A 20 -19.46 -5.03 -16.54
CA ALA A 20 -18.23 -4.44 -16.04
C ALA A 20 -17.27 -4.11 -17.19
N ASP A 21 -16.84 -2.85 -17.29
CA ASP A 21 -15.81 -2.45 -18.26
C ASP A 21 -14.48 -3.04 -17.79
N THR A 22 -13.93 -3.99 -18.55
CA THR A 22 -12.67 -4.65 -18.25
C THR A 22 -11.58 -4.14 -19.18
N VAL A 23 -10.57 -3.47 -18.61
CA VAL A 23 -9.47 -2.87 -19.36
C VAL A 23 -8.14 -3.31 -18.78
N VAL A 24 -7.20 -3.66 -19.65
CA VAL A 24 -5.85 -4.07 -19.27
C VAL A 24 -4.86 -2.95 -19.60
N TYR A 25 -4.06 -2.59 -18.62
CA TYR A 25 -2.97 -1.63 -18.73
C TYR A 25 -1.63 -2.33 -18.46
N THR A 26 -0.58 -1.92 -19.15
CA THR A 26 0.78 -2.44 -18.96
C THR A 26 1.81 -1.32 -18.93
N SER A 27 2.87 -1.52 -18.14
CA SER A 27 4.07 -0.69 -18.15
C SER A 27 5.28 -1.54 -17.77
N GLY A 28 6.23 -1.67 -18.68
CA GLY A 28 7.32 -2.64 -18.54
C GLY A 28 6.78 -4.07 -18.39
N ASN A 29 7.19 -4.76 -17.32
CA ASN A 29 6.68 -6.09 -16.98
C ASN A 29 5.47 -6.09 -16.02
N TYR A 30 4.94 -4.92 -15.65
CA TYR A 30 3.79 -4.80 -14.76
C TYR A 30 2.50 -4.70 -15.58
N LYS A 31 1.45 -5.36 -15.09
CA LYS A 31 0.10 -5.39 -15.63
C LYS A 31 -0.92 -5.02 -14.54
N MET A 32 -1.92 -4.26 -14.94
CA MET A 32 -3.09 -3.92 -14.14
C MET A 32 -4.34 -4.23 -14.97
N THR A 33 -5.19 -5.12 -14.47
CA THR A 33 -6.51 -5.38 -15.09
C THR A 33 -7.56 -4.66 -14.25
N ILE A 34 -8.22 -3.63 -14.79
CA ILE A 34 -9.32 -2.97 -14.10
C ILE A 34 -10.63 -3.63 -14.52
N ILE A 35 -11.43 -4.04 -13.55
CA ILE A 35 -12.83 -4.45 -13.68
C ILE A 35 -13.67 -3.33 -13.06
N ASN A 36 -14.34 -2.53 -13.89
CA ASN A 36 -15.17 -1.43 -13.42
C ASN A 36 -16.64 -1.83 -13.34
N ASN A 37 -17.13 -2.11 -12.12
CA ASN A 37 -18.54 -2.42 -11.87
C ASN A 37 -19.40 -1.16 -11.67
N ASP A 38 -18.83 0.04 -11.76
CA ASP A 38 -19.52 1.33 -11.66
C ASP A 38 -19.40 2.12 -12.98
N PRO A 39 -20.39 2.03 -13.90
CA PRO A 39 -20.34 2.73 -15.17
C PRO A 39 -20.20 4.26 -15.05
N GLY A 40 -20.63 4.84 -13.93
CA GLY A 40 -20.54 6.27 -13.64
C GLY A 40 -19.24 6.70 -12.97
N PHE A 41 -18.28 5.79 -12.79
CA PHE A 41 -17.04 6.11 -12.08
C PHE A 41 -16.22 7.18 -12.81
N ASN A 42 -15.67 8.13 -12.03
CA ASN A 42 -14.97 9.27 -12.59
C ASN A 42 -13.67 8.85 -13.31
N GLN A 43 -13.61 9.14 -14.61
CA GLN A 43 -12.51 8.72 -15.48
C GLN A 43 -11.15 9.32 -15.09
N ASN A 44 -11.13 10.56 -14.59
CA ASN A 44 -9.90 11.19 -14.12
C ASN A 44 -9.40 10.56 -12.82
N THR A 45 -10.31 10.23 -11.89
CA THR A 45 -9.95 9.47 -10.67
C THR A 45 -9.43 8.08 -11.03
N ARG A 46 -10.06 7.39 -11.99
CA ARG A 46 -9.56 6.10 -12.52
C ARG A 46 -8.14 6.23 -13.05
N GLN A 47 -7.87 7.24 -13.89
CA GLN A 47 -6.54 7.46 -14.44
C GLN A 47 -5.50 7.75 -13.36
N ARG A 48 -5.81 8.59 -12.36
CA ARG A 48 -4.86 8.85 -11.26
C ARG A 48 -4.56 7.61 -10.41
N CYS A 49 -5.51 6.69 -10.25
CA CYS A 49 -5.28 5.40 -9.60
C CYS A 49 -4.32 4.52 -10.41
N ILE A 50 -4.52 4.44 -11.72
CA ILE A 50 -3.61 3.74 -12.66
C ILE A 50 -2.20 4.31 -12.57
N ASP A 51 -2.08 5.63 -12.65
CA ASP A 51 -0.79 6.31 -12.60
C ASP A 51 -0.09 6.05 -11.26
N THR A 52 -0.84 6.03 -10.15
CA THR A 52 -0.33 5.75 -8.80
C THR A 52 0.20 4.32 -8.69
N TYR A 53 -0.55 3.34 -9.19
CA TYR A 53 -0.11 1.95 -9.23
C TYR A 53 1.22 1.79 -10.00
N PHE A 54 1.27 2.27 -11.25
CA PHE A 54 2.45 2.04 -12.10
C PHE A 54 3.69 2.79 -11.65
N ALA A 55 3.54 3.87 -10.88
CA ALA A 55 4.68 4.55 -10.29
C ALA A 55 5.22 3.86 -9.04
N ASN A 56 4.33 3.34 -8.19
CA ASN A 56 4.70 2.91 -6.85
C ASN A 56 4.97 1.40 -6.75
N MET A 57 4.20 0.58 -7.48
CA MET A 57 4.34 -0.88 -7.45
C MET A 57 5.77 -1.34 -7.78
N PRO A 58 6.45 -0.81 -8.83
CA PRO A 58 7.82 -1.24 -9.12
C PRO A 58 8.83 -0.92 -8.01
N GLN A 59 8.69 0.25 -7.38
CA GLN A 59 9.57 0.68 -6.28
C GLN A 59 9.34 -0.19 -5.03
N MET A 60 8.08 -0.45 -4.66
CA MET A 60 7.74 -1.28 -3.51
C MET A 60 8.22 -2.71 -3.71
N CYS A 61 7.96 -3.32 -4.88
CA CYS A 61 8.44 -4.66 -5.13
C CYS A 61 9.97 -4.72 -5.15
N SER A 62 10.67 -3.75 -5.76
CA SER A 62 12.13 -3.70 -5.75
C SER A 62 12.69 -3.66 -4.33
N ARG A 63 12.10 -2.84 -3.45
CA ARG A 63 12.53 -2.70 -2.06
C ARG A 63 12.23 -3.92 -1.20
N PHE A 64 11.01 -4.45 -1.28
CA PHE A 64 10.52 -5.43 -0.30
C PHE A 64 10.50 -6.87 -0.81
N ASN A 65 10.24 -7.10 -2.10
CA ASN A 65 9.98 -8.45 -2.63
C ASN A 65 10.35 -8.61 -4.11
N ASN A 66 11.58 -8.29 -4.51
CA ASN A 66 11.91 -8.09 -5.92
C ASN A 66 11.61 -9.32 -6.81
N ASN A 67 11.89 -10.52 -6.29
CA ASN A 67 11.73 -11.78 -7.04
C ASN A 67 10.37 -12.45 -6.82
N GLY A 68 9.66 -12.15 -5.73
CA GLY A 68 8.41 -12.82 -5.35
C GLY A 68 7.14 -11.97 -5.51
N CYS A 69 7.27 -10.69 -5.88
CA CYS A 69 6.14 -9.80 -6.08
C CYS A 69 5.40 -10.15 -7.37
N THR A 70 4.07 -10.29 -7.33
CA THR A 70 3.28 -10.45 -8.56
C THR A 70 3.43 -9.20 -9.43
N ARG A 71 3.45 -9.43 -10.74
CA ARG A 71 3.46 -8.37 -11.76
C ARG A 71 2.11 -8.23 -12.45
N ASP A 72 1.15 -9.07 -12.07
CA ASP A 72 -0.21 -9.10 -12.59
C ASP A 72 -1.16 -8.88 -11.42
N VAL A 73 -1.87 -7.76 -11.45
CA VAL A 73 -2.80 -7.35 -10.40
C VAL A 73 -4.14 -6.97 -11.01
N VAL A 74 -5.21 -7.47 -10.42
CA VAL A 74 -6.59 -7.14 -10.79
C VAL A 74 -7.11 -6.07 -9.83
N PHE A 75 -7.71 -5.02 -10.37
CA PHE A 75 -8.34 -3.93 -9.64
C PHE A 75 -9.84 -3.93 -9.93
N THR A 76 -10.66 -4.18 -8.91
CA THR A 76 -12.11 -4.09 -9.03
C THR A 76 -12.60 -2.78 -8.41
N ILE A 77 -13.26 -1.96 -9.22
CA ILE A 77 -14.00 -0.79 -8.72
C ILE A 77 -15.40 -1.28 -8.38
N ASP A 78 -15.71 -1.34 -7.08
CA ASP A 78 -16.95 -1.93 -6.57
C ASP A 78 -17.90 -0.85 -6.03
N PRO A 79 -19.11 -0.67 -6.61
CA PRO A 79 -20.11 0.26 -6.10
C PRO A 79 -20.80 -0.21 -4.81
N ASN A 80 -20.72 -1.49 -4.47
CA ASN A 80 -21.40 -2.09 -3.32
C ASN A 80 -20.47 -2.30 -2.11
N TYR A 81 -19.17 -2.05 -2.26
CA TYR A 81 -18.22 -2.17 -1.17
C TYR A 81 -18.28 -0.95 -0.24
N ASN A 82 -18.59 -1.19 1.03
CA ASN A 82 -18.82 -0.16 2.04
C ASN A 82 -17.54 0.28 2.80
N GLY A 83 -16.42 -0.40 2.57
CA GLY A 83 -15.11 0.00 3.11
C GLY A 83 -14.39 1.03 2.25
N VAL A 84 -13.08 1.17 2.46
CA VAL A 84 -12.21 2.03 1.65
C VAL A 84 -11.67 1.24 0.46
N ALA A 85 -10.86 0.22 0.76
CA ALA A 85 -10.36 -0.78 -0.18
C ALA A 85 -9.91 -2.03 0.60
N TYR A 86 -9.60 -3.11 -0.11
CA TYR A 86 -8.88 -4.27 0.44
C TYR A 86 -8.12 -5.02 -0.66
N ALA A 87 -7.10 -5.79 -0.26
CA ALA A 87 -6.31 -6.62 -1.15
C ALA A 87 -6.28 -8.09 -0.72
N SER A 88 -6.32 -9.00 -1.70
CA SER A 88 -6.13 -10.44 -1.48
C SER A 88 -5.65 -11.15 -2.74
N GLY A 89 -4.57 -11.92 -2.62
CA GLY A 89 -4.12 -12.84 -3.68
C GLY A 89 -3.84 -12.19 -5.05
N GLY A 90 -3.42 -10.91 -5.07
CA GLY A 90 -3.21 -10.15 -6.32
C GLY A 90 -4.45 -9.46 -6.87
N ASN A 91 -5.55 -9.45 -6.10
CA ASN A 91 -6.74 -8.66 -6.38
C ASN A 91 -6.80 -7.50 -5.38
N ILE A 92 -7.16 -6.32 -5.86
CA ILE A 92 -7.41 -5.13 -5.08
C ILE A 92 -8.84 -4.70 -5.39
N VAL A 93 -9.66 -4.53 -4.37
CA VAL A 93 -11.02 -4.02 -4.51
C VAL A 93 -11.07 -2.64 -3.88
N ILE A 94 -11.57 -1.66 -4.63
CA ILE A 94 -11.67 -0.26 -4.18
C ILE A 94 -13.14 0.15 -4.20
N SER A 95 -13.59 0.80 -3.13
CA SER A 95 -14.94 1.36 -3.07
C SER A 95 -15.08 2.52 -4.03
N ALA A 96 -16.02 2.39 -4.97
CA ALA A 96 -16.39 3.51 -5.83
C ALA A 96 -16.99 4.67 -5.03
N ALA A 97 -17.75 4.36 -3.97
CA ALA A 97 -18.34 5.37 -3.09
C ALA A 97 -17.25 6.18 -2.36
N TRP A 98 -16.22 5.50 -1.84
CA TRP A 98 -15.09 6.16 -1.19
C TRP A 98 -14.37 7.15 -2.11
N LEU A 99 -13.95 6.70 -3.29
CA LEU A 99 -13.20 7.55 -4.24
C LEU A 99 -14.06 8.62 -4.91
N ARG A 100 -15.38 8.47 -4.92
CA ARG A 100 -16.30 9.55 -5.35
C ARG A 100 -16.34 10.68 -4.31
N ASN A 101 -16.31 10.34 -3.02
CA ASN A 101 -16.28 11.30 -1.92
C ASN A 101 -14.87 11.84 -1.63
N ASN A 102 -13.84 11.06 -1.93
CA ASN A 102 -12.43 11.37 -1.68
C ASN A 102 -11.60 11.21 -2.98
N PRO A 103 -11.88 11.98 -4.04
CA PRO A 103 -11.25 11.77 -5.36
C PRO A 103 -9.73 12.01 -5.38
N GLN A 104 -9.18 12.59 -4.32
CA GLN A 104 -7.75 12.79 -4.13
C GLN A 104 -7.07 11.61 -3.41
N ASP A 105 -7.81 10.70 -2.78
CA ASP A 105 -7.24 9.58 -2.01
C ASP A 105 -6.77 8.42 -2.90
N THR A 106 -6.03 8.73 -3.96
CA THR A 106 -5.52 7.75 -4.92
C THR A 106 -4.42 6.88 -4.31
N ASP A 107 -3.76 7.35 -3.24
CA ASP A 107 -2.73 6.59 -2.51
C ASP A 107 -3.28 5.46 -1.63
N VAL A 108 -4.62 5.30 -1.55
CA VAL A 108 -5.22 4.03 -1.14
C VAL A 108 -4.69 2.88 -2.01
N VAL A 109 -4.45 3.13 -3.31
CA VAL A 109 -3.83 2.15 -4.21
C VAL A 109 -2.43 1.76 -3.75
N THR A 110 -1.65 2.70 -3.22
CA THR A 110 -0.30 2.44 -2.73
C THR A 110 -0.34 1.53 -1.50
N HIS A 111 -1.28 1.77 -0.58
CA HIS A 111 -1.52 0.91 0.57
C HIS A 111 -1.90 -0.51 0.15
N GLU A 112 -2.93 -0.66 -0.69
CA GLU A 112 -3.40 -1.98 -1.13
C GLU A 112 -2.38 -2.73 -1.98
N ALA A 113 -1.65 -2.02 -2.85
CA ALA A 113 -0.57 -2.63 -3.61
C ALA A 113 0.56 -3.12 -2.70
N MET A 114 0.81 -2.48 -1.55
CA MET A 114 1.78 -3.00 -0.58
C MET A 114 1.34 -4.37 -0.04
N HIS A 115 0.06 -4.61 0.25
CA HIS A 115 -0.41 -5.94 0.64
C HIS A 115 -0.14 -7.01 -0.42
N VAL A 116 -0.22 -6.64 -1.70
CA VAL A 116 0.16 -7.52 -2.81
C VAL A 116 1.67 -7.81 -2.80
N VAL A 117 2.51 -6.81 -2.48
CA VAL A 117 3.97 -6.99 -2.32
C VAL A 117 4.31 -7.87 -1.12
N GLN A 118 3.64 -7.64 0.01
CA GLN A 118 3.82 -8.37 1.27
C GLN A 118 3.64 -9.86 1.03
N ARG A 119 2.51 -10.27 0.42
CA ARG A 119 2.16 -11.67 0.14
C ARG A 119 2.42 -12.57 1.36
N TYR A 120 2.07 -12.08 2.54
CA TYR A 120 2.31 -12.81 3.78
C TYR A 120 1.42 -14.07 3.82
N PRO A 121 1.97 -15.22 4.26
CA PRO A 121 1.20 -16.46 4.34
C PRO A 121 0.24 -16.50 5.53
N ARG A 122 0.37 -15.56 6.48
CA ARG A 122 -0.48 -15.44 7.67
C ARG A 122 -0.78 -13.97 7.96
N GLY A 123 -1.94 -13.74 8.58
CA GLY A 123 -2.43 -12.41 8.98
C GLY A 123 -1.98 -11.97 10.38
N ASP A 124 -0.84 -12.46 10.89
CA ASP A 124 -0.46 -12.27 12.29
C ASP A 124 1.01 -11.83 12.43
N PRO A 125 1.31 -10.69 13.12
CA PRO A 125 0.35 -9.76 13.70
C PRO A 125 -0.20 -8.75 12.69
N GLY A 126 -1.54 -8.65 12.62
CA GLY A 126 -2.24 -7.75 11.69
C GLY A 126 -1.83 -6.29 11.81
N TRP A 127 -1.53 -5.79 13.01
CA TRP A 127 -1.09 -4.40 13.19
C TRP A 127 0.19 -4.07 12.43
N LEU A 128 1.10 -5.03 12.31
CA LEU A 128 2.36 -4.85 11.59
C LEU A 128 2.12 -4.91 10.07
N ILE A 129 1.18 -5.75 9.62
CA ILE A 129 0.77 -5.85 8.22
C ILE A 129 0.25 -4.50 7.73
N GLU A 130 -0.74 -3.94 8.42
CA GLU A 130 -1.33 -2.64 8.11
C GLU A 130 -0.32 -1.50 8.29
N GLY A 131 0.50 -1.57 9.34
CA GLY A 131 1.53 -0.57 9.62
C GLY A 131 2.58 -0.49 8.52
N ILE A 132 3.03 -1.62 7.97
CA ILE A 132 3.97 -1.66 6.84
C ILE A 132 3.28 -1.13 5.57
N ALA A 133 1.99 -1.41 5.35
CA ALA A 133 1.24 -0.87 4.22
C ALA A 133 1.15 0.66 4.26
N ASP A 134 0.83 1.24 5.42
CA ASP A 134 0.82 2.70 5.58
C ASP A 134 2.23 3.32 5.63
N TYR A 135 3.25 2.58 6.09
CA TYR A 135 4.64 3.01 5.95
C TYR A 135 5.03 3.12 4.47
N ALA A 136 4.65 2.13 3.65
CA ALA A 136 4.87 2.19 2.21
C ALA A 136 4.09 3.35 1.56
N ARG A 137 2.82 3.54 1.94
CA ARG A 137 2.02 4.70 1.51
C ARG A 137 2.69 6.03 1.89
N PHE A 138 3.29 6.14 3.07
CA PHE A 138 4.04 7.35 3.46
C PHE A 138 5.30 7.56 2.62
N ARG A 139 6.04 6.49 2.30
CA ARG A 139 7.31 6.57 1.56
C ARG A 139 7.14 6.76 0.05
N PHE A 140 6.14 6.13 -0.54
CA PHE A 140 5.95 6.08 -2.00
C PHE A 140 4.73 6.84 -2.47
N GLY A 141 3.79 7.16 -1.57
CA GLY A 141 2.59 7.91 -1.93
C GLY A 141 2.91 9.29 -2.51
N ARG A 142 2.10 9.73 -3.46
CA ARG A 142 2.37 10.94 -4.27
C ARG A 142 1.29 12.01 -4.15
N ASN A 143 0.11 11.66 -3.65
CA ASN A 143 -1.06 12.52 -3.52
C ASN A 143 -1.56 12.65 -2.08
N ASN A 144 -0.84 12.09 -1.09
CA ASN A 144 -1.17 12.17 0.34
C ASN A 144 -1.55 13.60 0.81
N PRO A 145 -0.81 14.68 0.49
CA PRO A 145 -1.21 16.03 0.91
C PRO A 145 -2.56 16.47 0.34
N ALA A 146 -2.83 16.20 -0.95
CA ALA A 146 -4.10 16.54 -1.58
C ALA A 146 -5.27 15.70 -1.04
N ALA A 147 -4.97 14.50 -0.53
CA ALA A 147 -5.92 13.61 0.13
C ALA A 147 -6.15 13.93 1.62
N ASN A 148 -5.49 14.96 2.18
CA ASN A 148 -5.48 15.22 3.63
C ASN A 148 -5.05 13.97 4.43
N TRP A 149 -4.04 13.25 3.94
CA TRP A 149 -3.46 12.09 4.59
C TRP A 149 -2.04 12.39 5.06
N TRP A 150 -1.72 12.13 6.33
CA TRP A 150 -0.40 12.34 6.93
C TRP A 150 -0.10 11.29 8.01
N LEU A 151 1.10 11.19 8.53
CA LEU A 151 1.32 10.39 9.74
C LEU A 151 0.87 11.20 10.97
N PRO A 152 -0.03 10.70 11.83
CA PRO A 152 -0.53 11.46 12.98
C PRO A 152 0.61 11.78 13.94
N ASP A 153 0.57 12.92 14.63
CA ASP A 153 1.55 13.17 15.69
C ASP A 153 1.48 12.09 16.79
N PHE A 154 2.57 11.98 17.55
CA PHE A 154 2.56 11.09 18.71
C PHE A 154 1.49 11.55 19.70
N ASP A 155 0.70 10.59 20.17
CA ASP A 155 -0.29 10.75 21.23
C ASP A 155 -0.05 9.66 22.28
N ARG A 156 -0.14 10.01 23.55
CA ARG A 156 0.06 9.07 24.67
C ARG A 156 -0.98 7.93 24.71
N ASN A 157 -2.12 8.10 24.06
CA ASN A 157 -3.17 7.09 23.92
C ASN A 157 -2.92 6.17 22.73
N HIS A 158 -1.95 6.49 21.86
CA HIS A 158 -1.53 5.61 20.78
C HIS A 158 -0.67 4.45 21.31
N HIS A 159 -0.64 3.38 20.54
CA HIS A 159 0.17 2.20 20.74
C HIS A 159 0.63 1.62 19.41
N TYR A 160 1.78 0.95 19.35
CA TYR A 160 2.29 0.36 18.10
C TYR A 160 1.34 -0.71 17.52
N THR A 161 0.42 -1.24 18.32
CA THR A 161 -0.61 -2.19 17.87
C THR A 161 -1.87 -1.53 17.30
N ASN A 162 -1.97 -0.19 17.26
CA ASN A 162 -3.12 0.50 16.66
C ASN A 162 -3.19 0.39 15.13
N ALA A 163 -2.21 -0.28 14.50
CA ALA A 163 -2.14 -0.49 13.06
C ALA A 163 -2.00 0.84 12.27
N TYR A 164 -2.08 0.74 10.95
CA TYR A 164 -2.20 1.88 10.02
C TYR A 164 -1.17 2.99 10.30
N ARG A 165 -1.60 4.25 10.17
CA ARG A 165 -0.79 5.47 10.30
C ARG A 165 -0.02 5.56 11.62
N VAL A 166 -0.58 5.06 12.72
CA VAL A 166 0.09 5.08 14.04
C VAL A 166 1.30 4.16 14.03
N THR A 167 1.10 2.91 13.64
CA THR A 167 2.20 1.95 13.49
C THR A 167 3.19 2.42 12.43
N ALA A 168 2.71 2.91 11.28
CA ALA A 168 3.56 3.40 10.20
C ALA A 168 4.51 4.50 10.67
N ARG A 169 4.04 5.44 11.50
CA ARG A 169 4.89 6.48 12.06
C ARG A 169 5.97 5.93 12.98
N PHE A 170 5.63 4.95 13.81
CA PHE A 170 6.61 4.26 14.63
C PHE A 170 7.63 3.50 13.77
N LEU A 171 7.20 2.87 12.67
CA LEU A 171 8.11 2.23 11.72
C LEU A 171 9.06 3.24 11.05
N VAL A 172 8.60 4.45 10.72
CA VAL A 172 9.46 5.54 10.25
C VAL A 172 10.53 5.89 11.29
N TRP A 173 10.13 6.04 12.55
CA TRP A 173 11.04 6.33 13.65
C TRP A 173 12.10 5.24 13.86
N CYS A 174 11.68 3.97 13.76
CA CYS A 174 12.57 2.81 13.83
C CYS A 174 13.54 2.79 12.64
N GLU A 175 13.06 2.97 11.42
CA GLU A 175 13.89 2.97 10.20
C GLU A 175 14.98 4.05 10.25
N ASN A 176 14.70 5.23 10.81
CA ASN A 176 15.69 6.30 10.95
C ASN A 176 16.83 5.96 11.92
N ARG A 177 16.64 4.99 12.81
CA ARG A 177 17.63 4.57 13.83
C ARG A 177 18.31 3.26 13.47
N TRP A 178 17.55 2.34 12.89
CA TRP A 178 17.99 1.05 12.40
C TRP A 178 17.60 0.96 10.93
N PRO A 179 18.46 1.46 10.02
CA PRO A 179 18.21 1.38 8.59
C PRO A 179 17.90 -0.05 8.20
N ASN A 180 16.89 -0.24 7.34
CA ASN A 180 16.43 -1.53 6.84
C ASN A 180 15.62 -2.40 7.83
N ILE A 181 15.31 -1.92 9.04
CA ILE A 181 14.49 -2.69 10.00
C ILE A 181 13.10 -3.02 9.44
N VAL A 182 12.48 -2.11 8.69
CA VAL A 182 11.15 -2.36 8.12
C VAL A 182 11.21 -3.47 7.06
N ASN A 183 12.25 -3.49 6.23
CA ASN A 183 12.49 -4.54 5.25
C ASN A 183 12.78 -5.89 5.93
N GLN A 184 13.51 -5.91 7.04
CA GLN A 184 13.79 -7.13 7.80
C GLN A 184 12.52 -7.70 8.43
N LEU A 185 11.68 -6.84 9.03
CA LEU A 185 10.37 -7.22 9.57
C LEU A 185 9.44 -7.78 8.48
N ASP A 186 9.32 -7.06 7.36
CA ASP A 186 8.56 -7.49 6.19
C ASP A 186 9.05 -8.87 5.66
N SER A 187 10.37 -9.08 5.60
CA SER A 187 10.96 -10.35 5.17
C SER A 187 10.58 -11.50 6.11
N VAL A 188 10.69 -11.34 7.43
CA VAL A 188 10.36 -12.43 8.37
C VAL A 188 8.86 -12.71 8.47
N MET A 189 8.03 -11.68 8.26
CA MET A 189 6.57 -11.84 8.10
C MET A 189 6.27 -12.70 6.86
N ARG A 190 6.91 -12.41 5.73
CA ARG A 190 6.74 -13.17 4.49
C ARG A 190 7.25 -14.60 4.57
N SER A 191 8.38 -14.84 5.24
CA SER A 191 8.91 -16.20 5.43
C SER A 191 8.22 -16.97 6.55
N ASN A 192 7.20 -16.40 7.20
CA ASN A 192 6.50 -17.01 8.34
C ASN A 192 7.43 -17.39 9.51
N THR A 193 8.46 -16.57 9.74
CA THR A 193 9.44 -16.75 10.83
C THR A 193 9.44 -15.56 11.79
N TYR A 194 8.47 -14.66 11.65
CA TYR A 194 8.29 -13.55 12.59
C TYR A 194 8.07 -14.08 14.01
N SER A 195 8.71 -13.42 14.98
CA SER A 195 8.46 -13.60 16.40
C SER A 195 8.69 -12.29 17.13
N ALA A 196 8.25 -12.19 18.39
CA ALA A 196 8.57 -11.02 19.23
C ALA A 196 10.09 -10.75 19.31
N ASN A 197 10.92 -11.79 19.18
CA ASN A 197 12.38 -11.66 19.20
C ASN A 197 12.96 -11.02 17.93
N SER A 198 12.22 -10.98 16.81
CA SER A 198 12.67 -10.31 15.58
C SER A 198 13.00 -8.83 15.84
N TRP A 199 12.24 -8.15 16.71
CA TRP A 199 12.52 -6.77 17.11
C TRP A 199 13.85 -6.63 17.85
N ASN A 200 14.14 -7.53 18.79
CA ASN A 200 15.42 -7.56 19.49
C ASN A 200 16.58 -7.74 18.50
N GLN A 201 16.44 -8.71 17.58
CA GLN A 201 17.47 -9.00 16.59
C GLN A 201 17.77 -7.80 15.69
N PHE A 202 16.75 -7.10 15.21
CA PHE A 202 16.91 -6.03 14.21
C PHE A 202 17.22 -4.66 14.84
N SER A 203 16.84 -4.44 16.10
CA SER A 203 17.17 -3.21 16.84
C SER A 203 18.49 -3.30 17.62
N GLY A 204 19.18 -4.45 17.58
CA GLY A 204 20.41 -4.65 18.36
C GLY A 204 20.16 -4.84 19.86
N GLY A 205 18.99 -5.32 20.26
CA GLY A 205 18.73 -5.84 21.61
C GLY A 205 17.53 -5.25 22.36
N LYS A 206 16.59 -4.57 21.67
CA LYS A 206 15.39 -4.03 22.30
C LYS A 206 14.11 -4.73 21.84
N SER A 207 13.21 -5.02 22.77
CA SER A 207 11.87 -5.51 22.45
C SER A 207 11.03 -4.40 21.80
N VAL A 208 9.95 -4.77 21.11
CA VAL A 208 9.02 -3.78 20.53
C VAL A 208 8.44 -2.84 21.59
N ASP A 209 8.17 -3.34 22.81
CA ASP A 209 7.70 -2.52 23.94
C ASP A 209 8.73 -1.48 24.39
N GLN A 210 10.01 -1.88 24.47
CA GLN A 210 11.09 -0.98 24.82
C GLN A 210 11.30 0.08 23.74
N LEU A 211 11.23 -0.32 22.47
CA LEU A 211 11.31 0.59 21.33
C LEU A 211 10.15 1.59 21.32
N TRP A 212 8.94 1.14 21.65
CA TRP A 212 7.79 2.03 21.78
C TRP A 212 7.95 3.01 22.94
N GLY A 213 8.48 2.57 24.08
CA GLY A 213 8.83 3.44 25.20
C GLY A 213 9.86 4.51 24.81
N ASP A 214 10.90 4.13 24.07
CA ASP A 214 11.88 5.08 23.53
C ASP A 214 11.25 6.07 22.54
N TYR A 215 10.36 5.58 21.67
CA TYR A 215 9.60 6.40 20.73
C TYR A 215 8.72 7.42 21.46
N ALA A 216 8.01 6.99 22.51
CA ALA A 216 7.18 7.87 23.32
C ALA A 216 7.99 8.99 24.01
N ASN A 217 9.24 8.71 24.39
CA ASN A 217 10.14 9.68 25.01
C ASN A 217 10.77 10.65 24.00
N ASN A 218 10.95 10.24 22.74
CA ASN A 218 11.54 11.07 21.69
C ASN A 218 10.90 10.79 20.32
N PRO A 219 9.68 11.28 20.06
CA PRO A 219 8.87 10.86 18.91
C PRO A 219 9.27 11.50 17.57
N ASN A 220 10.37 12.22 17.50
CA ASN A 220 10.77 12.92 16.27
C ASN A 220 11.20 11.94 15.15
N ILE A 221 10.68 12.18 13.94
CA ILE A 221 10.95 11.44 12.70
C ILE A 221 11.53 12.33 11.61
#